data_AF-A0A1I7RUA1-F1
#
_entry.id   AF-A0A1I7RUA1-F1
#
_cell.length_a   1.000
_cell.length_b   1.000
_cell.length_c   1.000
_cell.angle_alpha   90.00
_cell.angle_beta   90.00
_cell.angle_gamma   90.00
#
_symmetry.space_group_name_H-M   'P 1'
#
loop_
_entity.id
_entity.type
_entity.pdbx_description
1 polymer ?
#
loop_
_entity_poly.entity_id
_entity_poly.type
_entity_poly.pdbx_seq_one_letter_code
_entity_poly.pdbx_strand_id
1 'polypeptide(L)'
;MKTLILAAFAIAAVVADTYGGYTSFVLKNQCNHVISVYRTGNNRPETDQCILPTGIGCAIAFKNHTRFEFRANKEGRALSKFTINYNDDFVDTYEIDVSNGYDTPVSIQPTDGKSKNLTCTSATCADAGQSQSIKHGGKFYVIYCP
;
A
#
# COMPACT_ATOMS: atom_id res chain seq x y z
N MET A 1 -52.27 -4.17 -18.08
CA MET A 1 -51.25 -3.19 -17.65
C MET A 1 -50.34 -3.89 -16.64
N LYS A 2 -49.09 -4.16 -17.01
CA LYS A 2 -48.12 -4.89 -16.16
C LYS A 2 -47.21 -3.86 -15.47
N THR A 3 -47.30 -3.79 -14.14
CA THR A 3 -46.49 -2.90 -13.30
C THR A 3 -45.06 -3.44 -13.21
N LEU A 4 -44.10 -2.67 -13.71
CA LEU A 4 -42.67 -2.92 -13.58
C LEU A 4 -42.22 -2.46 -12.18
N ILE A 5 -41.79 -3.39 -11.34
CA ILE A 5 -41.14 -3.10 -10.06
C ILE A 5 -39.66 -2.88 -10.36
N LEU A 6 -39.23 -1.61 -10.33
CA LEU A 6 -37.81 -1.25 -10.34
C LEU A 6 -37.21 -1.65 -8.98
N ALA A 7 -36.38 -2.69 -8.97
CA ALA A 7 -35.55 -3.02 -7.83
C ALA A 7 -34.40 -2.00 -7.75
N ALA A 8 -34.50 -1.05 -6.81
CA ALA A 8 -33.41 -0.17 -6.46
C ALA A 8 -32.35 -0.99 -5.69
N PHE A 9 -31.25 -1.33 -6.37
CA PHE A 9 -30.05 -1.84 -5.71
C PHE A 9 -29.42 -0.69 -4.92
N ALA A 10 -29.76 -0.60 -3.64
CA ALA A 10 -29.02 0.21 -2.69
C ALA A 10 -27.62 -0.41 -2.55
N ILE A 11 -26.64 0.19 -3.22
CA ILE A 11 -25.22 -0.06 -2.94
C ILE A 11 -25.00 0.47 -1.54
N ALA A 12 -25.04 -0.43 -0.54
CA ALA A 12 -24.61 -0.10 0.81
C ALA A 12 -23.13 0.29 0.73
N ALA A 13 -22.86 1.60 0.74
CA ALA A 13 -21.53 2.11 1.01
C ALA A 13 -21.19 1.66 2.43
N VAL A 14 -20.32 0.66 2.54
CA VAL A 14 -19.73 0.25 3.81
C VAL A 14 -18.83 1.40 4.26
N VAL A 15 -19.40 2.38 4.96
CA VAL A 15 -18.65 3.31 5.79
C VAL A 15 -18.18 2.50 7.00
N ALA A 16 -17.00 1.90 6.86
CA ALA A 16 -16.29 1.33 8.00
C ALA A 16 -15.82 2.50 8.86
N ASP A 17 -16.55 2.75 9.95
CA ASP A 17 -16.12 3.65 11.01
C ASP A 17 -14.77 3.18 11.55
N THR A 18 -13.78 4.04 11.37
CA THR A 18 -12.39 3.91 11.83
C THR A 18 -12.30 4.05 13.35
N TYR A 19 -12.37 2.92 14.04
CA TYR A 19 -11.85 2.71 15.40
C TYR A 19 -11.40 1.24 15.47
N GLY A 20 -10.15 0.84 15.72
CA GLY A 20 -8.87 1.51 15.92
C GLY A 20 -7.86 0.37 16.04
N GLY A 21 -6.70 0.49 15.40
CA GLY A 21 -5.65 -0.53 15.50
C GLY A 21 -5.17 -1.13 14.19
N TYR A 22 -5.66 -0.69 13.02
CA TYR A 22 -5.19 -1.20 11.74
C TYR A 22 -5.05 -0.11 10.69
N THR A 23 -4.06 -0.27 9.82
CA THR A 23 -3.87 0.49 8.58
C THR A 23 -4.05 -0.45 7.40
N SER A 24 -4.82 -0.01 6.41
CA SER A 24 -5.21 -0.82 5.25
C SER A 24 -4.35 -0.52 4.04
N PHE A 25 -4.06 -1.54 3.25
CA PHE A 25 -3.25 -1.47 2.04
C PHE A 25 -3.98 -2.14 0.90
N VAL A 26 -3.90 -1.54 -0.27
CA VAL A 26 -4.27 -2.18 -1.53
C VAL A 26 -3.04 -2.20 -2.41
N LEU A 27 -2.46 -3.39 -2.58
CA LEU A 27 -1.32 -3.62 -3.45
C LEU A 27 -1.84 -3.86 -4.87
N LYS A 28 -1.32 -3.15 -5.87
CA LYS A 28 -1.77 -3.24 -7.27
C LYS A 28 -0.59 -3.51 -8.18
N ASN A 29 -0.79 -4.43 -9.13
CA ASN A 29 0.19 -4.68 -10.18
C ASN A 29 -0.29 -4.06 -11.51
N GLN A 30 0.41 -3.04 -12.00
CA GLN A 30 0.24 -2.48 -13.33
C GLN A 30 1.38 -2.89 -14.29
N CYS A 31 2.29 -3.76 -13.84
CA CYS A 31 3.33 -4.32 -14.68
C CYS A 31 2.72 -5.27 -15.72
N ASN A 32 3.38 -5.41 -16.86
CA ASN A 32 3.01 -6.33 -17.94
C ASN A 32 3.35 -7.81 -17.66
N HIS A 33 3.69 -8.14 -16.41
CA HIS A 33 4.02 -9.48 -15.94
C HIS A 33 3.53 -9.68 -14.50
N VAL A 34 3.43 -10.95 -14.08
CA VAL A 34 3.06 -11.32 -12.71
C VAL A 34 4.18 -10.93 -11.74
N ILE A 35 3.82 -10.37 -10.59
CA ILE A 35 4.76 -10.12 -9.49
C ILE A 35 4.30 -10.85 -8.23
N SER A 36 5.24 -11.19 -7.35
CA SER A 36 4.92 -11.62 -5.98
C SER A 36 5.39 -10.55 -5.01
N VAL A 37 4.50 -10.04 -4.15
CA VAL A 37 4.85 -8.98 -3.20
C VAL A 37 5.27 -9.61 -1.89
N TYR A 38 6.53 -9.37 -1.52
CA TYR A 38 7.08 -9.86 -0.26
C TYR A 38 7.08 -8.75 0.78
N ARG A 39 6.93 -9.16 2.04
CA ARG A 39 7.04 -8.27 3.20
C ARG A 39 8.15 -8.75 4.12
N THR A 40 8.96 -7.80 4.57
CA THR A 40 10.00 -7.96 5.60
C THR A 40 9.77 -6.95 6.73
N GLY A 41 10.30 -7.22 7.93
CA GLY A 41 10.25 -6.29 9.06
C GLY A 41 9.78 -6.89 10.40
N ASN A 42 9.88 -6.10 11.47
CA ASN A 42 9.59 -6.47 12.87
C ASN A 42 10.29 -7.74 13.38
N ASN A 43 11.55 -7.98 12.99
CA ASN A 43 12.29 -9.20 13.34
C ASN A 43 11.56 -10.49 12.91
N ARG A 44 10.68 -10.41 11.90
CA ARG A 44 9.99 -11.58 11.34
C ARG A 44 10.66 -12.02 10.04
N PRO A 45 10.61 -13.33 9.73
CA PRO A 45 11.00 -13.83 8.42
C PRO A 45 10.22 -13.12 7.32
N GLU A 46 10.86 -13.00 6.16
CA GLU A 46 10.18 -12.59 4.94
C GLU A 46 8.94 -13.47 4.69
N THR A 47 7.85 -12.84 4.28
CA THR A 47 6.60 -13.54 3.98
C THR A 47 6.03 -13.04 2.67
N ASP A 48 5.67 -13.96 1.76
CA ASP A 48 4.86 -13.65 0.59
C ASP A 48 3.49 -13.12 1.05
N GLN A 49 3.11 -11.93 0.61
CA GLN A 49 1.82 -11.32 0.92
C GLN A 49 0.80 -11.63 -0.16
N CYS A 50 1.19 -11.47 -1.43
CA CYS A 50 0.29 -11.55 -2.56
C CYS A 50 1.03 -11.91 -3.84
N ILE A 51 0.49 -12.87 -4.60
CA ILE A 51 0.82 -13.05 -6.02
C ILE A 51 -0.17 -12.21 -6.84
N LEU A 52 0.34 -11.26 -7.62
CA LEU A 52 -0.45 -10.28 -8.34
C LEU A 52 -0.28 -10.46 -9.85
N PRO A 53 -1.27 -11.06 -10.54
CA PRO A 53 -1.36 -10.98 -12.00
C PRO A 53 -1.47 -9.53 -12.49
N THR A 54 -1.16 -9.31 -13.77
CA THR A 54 -1.29 -7.98 -14.41
C THR A 54 -2.71 -7.43 -14.26
N GLY A 55 -2.82 -6.18 -13.78
CA GLY A 55 -4.07 -5.47 -13.58
C GLY A 55 -4.83 -5.87 -12.31
N ILE A 56 -4.32 -6.84 -11.54
CA ILE A 56 -4.96 -7.33 -10.32
C ILE A 56 -4.31 -6.69 -9.09
N GLY A 57 -5.11 -6.51 -8.05
CA GLY A 57 -4.63 -6.09 -6.74
C GLY A 57 -5.14 -6.97 -5.61
N CYS A 58 -4.51 -6.86 -4.45
CA CYS A 58 -4.93 -7.51 -3.22
C CYS A 58 -5.08 -6.48 -2.09
N ALA A 59 -5.96 -6.75 -1.14
CA ALA A 59 -6.15 -5.92 0.05
C ALA A 59 -5.62 -6.64 1.28
N ILE A 60 -4.81 -5.94 2.07
CA ILE A 60 -4.22 -6.44 3.33
C ILE A 60 -4.30 -5.34 4.39
N ALA A 61 -4.23 -5.71 5.67
CA ALA A 61 -4.23 -4.75 6.76
C ALA A 61 -3.24 -5.18 7.84
N PHE A 62 -2.60 -4.20 8.47
CA PHE A 62 -1.63 -4.45 9.53
C PHE A 62 -2.04 -3.76 10.82
N LYS A 63 -1.81 -4.46 11.94
CA LYS A 63 -2.00 -3.92 13.28
C LYS A 63 -1.04 -2.76 13.56
N ASN A 64 -1.40 -1.90 14.49
CA ASN A 64 -0.54 -0.85 15.03
C ASN A 64 0.78 -1.38 15.60
N HIS A 65 1.73 -0.47 15.76
CA HIS A 65 3.03 -0.67 16.38
C HIS A 65 3.89 -1.64 15.56
N THR A 66 3.85 -1.46 14.24
CA THR A 66 4.52 -2.32 13.29
C THR A 66 5.38 -1.49 12.33
N ARG A 67 6.54 -2.02 11.97
CA ARG A 67 7.42 -1.50 10.92
C ARG A 67 7.71 -2.60 9.94
N PHE A 68 7.43 -2.34 8.67
CA PHE A 68 7.66 -3.30 7.61
C PHE A 68 7.94 -2.60 6.31
N GLU A 69 8.39 -3.37 5.33
CA GLU A 69 8.60 -2.91 3.97
C GLU A 69 8.01 -3.93 2.99
N PHE A 70 7.59 -3.45 1.83
CA PHE A 70 7.22 -4.29 0.69
C PHE A 70 8.25 -4.19 -0.41
N ARG A 71 8.43 -5.29 -1.13
CA ARG A 71 9.20 -5.36 -2.38
C ARG A 71 8.51 -6.24 -3.42
N ALA A 72 8.68 -5.88 -4.68
CA ALA A 72 8.22 -6.70 -5.80
C ALA A 72 9.27 -7.77 -6.11
N ASN A 73 8.84 -9.03 -6.01
CA ASN A 73 9.65 -10.23 -6.12
C ASN A 73 10.68 -10.38 -4.99
N LYS A 74 11.17 -11.61 -4.80
CA LYS A 74 12.02 -11.96 -3.66
C LYS A 74 13.35 -11.20 -3.64
N GLU A 75 13.92 -10.98 -4.81
CA GLU A 75 15.16 -10.20 -5.00
C GLU A 75 14.88 -8.73 -5.30
N GLY A 76 13.66 -8.27 -5.01
CA GLY A 76 13.20 -6.91 -5.22
C GLY A 76 14.09 -5.88 -4.51
N ARG A 77 14.54 -4.85 -5.24
CA ARG A 77 15.48 -3.83 -4.71
C ARG A 77 14.80 -2.53 -4.30
N ALA A 78 13.77 -2.10 -5.02
CA ALA A 78 12.97 -0.95 -4.61
C ALA A 78 12.06 -1.33 -3.43
N LEU A 79 12.17 -0.60 -2.31
CA LEU A 79 11.45 -0.89 -1.07
C LEU A 79 10.39 0.17 -0.79
N SER A 80 9.16 -0.26 -0.48
CA SER A 80 8.11 0.62 0.08
C SER A 80 8.06 0.42 1.59
N LYS A 81 8.56 1.37 2.36
CA LYS A 81 8.68 1.27 3.82
C LYS A 81 7.49 1.90 4.52
N PHE A 82 7.04 1.27 5.61
CA PHE A 82 5.92 1.71 6.41
C PHE A 82 6.21 1.57 7.91
N THR A 83 5.82 2.60 8.67
CA THR A 83 5.79 2.59 10.14
C THR A 83 4.38 2.94 10.58
N ILE A 84 3.69 2.02 11.24
CA ILE A 84 2.26 2.19 11.58
C ILE A 84 2.11 2.42 13.07
N ASN A 85 1.74 3.64 13.46
CA ASN A 85 1.58 4.09 14.85
C ASN A 85 2.70 3.60 15.79
N TYR A 86 3.94 3.50 15.33
CA TYR A 86 5.02 2.94 16.14
C TYR A 86 5.50 4.02 17.11
N ASN A 87 4.88 4.07 18.30
CA ASN A 87 5.14 4.93 19.49
C ASN A 87 3.90 5.70 20.00
N ASP A 88 2.67 5.30 19.64
CA ASP A 88 1.45 6.00 20.07
C ASP A 88 1.36 7.47 19.61
N ASP A 89 2.15 7.86 18.61
CA ASP A 89 2.15 9.21 18.02
C ASP A 89 0.92 9.46 17.13
N PHE A 90 0.02 8.47 16.98
CA PHE A 90 -1.17 8.50 16.13
C PHE A 90 -0.88 8.85 14.66
N VAL A 91 0.30 8.48 14.16
CA VAL A 91 0.73 8.69 12.77
C VAL A 91 1.21 7.40 12.12
N ASP A 92 0.98 7.32 10.81
CA ASP A 92 1.60 6.32 9.94
C ASP A 92 2.60 7.02 9.03
N THR A 93 3.82 6.51 8.94
CA THR A 93 4.85 7.04 8.03
C THR A 93 5.09 6.10 6.86
N TYR A 94 5.45 6.66 5.71
CA TYR A 94 5.75 5.92 4.50
C TYR A 94 6.88 6.58 3.70
N GLU A 95 7.66 5.75 3.01
CA GLU A 95 8.84 6.15 2.25
C GLU A 95 9.07 5.14 1.10
N ILE A 96 9.68 5.59 0.01
CA ILE A 96 10.29 4.70 -1.00
C ILE A 96 11.80 4.76 -0.83
N ASP A 97 12.44 3.61 -0.64
CA ASP A 97 13.89 3.48 -0.55
C ASP A 97 14.43 2.71 -1.76
N VAL A 98 15.43 3.32 -2.43
CA VAL A 98 16.15 2.75 -3.59
C VAL A 98 17.66 2.69 -3.34
N SER A 99 18.11 2.90 -2.11
CA SER A 99 19.54 2.89 -1.74
C SER A 99 20.23 1.55 -2.01
N ASN A 100 19.48 0.45 -1.93
CA ASN A 100 19.93 -0.91 -2.29
C ASN A 100 19.74 -1.24 -3.78
N GLY A 101 19.36 -0.25 -4.59
CA GLY A 101 19.12 -0.36 -6.02
C GLY A 101 17.66 -0.21 -6.41
N TYR A 102 17.41 -0.36 -7.70
CA TYR A 102 16.12 -0.14 -8.32
C TYR A 102 15.88 -1.20 -9.39
N ASP A 103 14.66 -1.71 -9.45
CA ASP A 103 14.26 -2.77 -10.38
C ASP A 103 12.78 -2.70 -10.77
N THR A 104 11.90 -2.35 -9.83
CA THR A 104 10.46 -2.22 -10.09
C THR A 104 9.99 -0.80 -9.77
N PRO A 105 9.35 -0.10 -10.74
CA PRO A 105 8.70 1.17 -10.45
C PRO A 105 7.61 1.03 -9.40
N VAL A 106 7.50 2.00 -8.49
CA VAL A 106 6.51 1.93 -7.40
C VAL A 106 5.96 3.31 -7.04
N SER A 107 4.68 3.36 -6.67
CA SER A 107 4.00 4.53 -6.13
C SER A 107 3.29 4.17 -4.83
N ILE A 108 3.38 5.06 -3.83
CA ILE A 108 2.62 4.99 -2.59
C ILE A 108 1.64 6.16 -2.57
N GLN A 109 0.34 5.86 -2.50
CA GLN A 109 -0.74 6.85 -2.52
C GLN A 109 -1.62 6.70 -1.27
N PRO A 110 -1.48 7.56 -0.25
CA PRO A 110 -2.44 7.62 0.85
C PRO A 110 -3.81 8.09 0.35
N THR A 111 -4.89 7.62 0.96
CA THR A 111 -6.27 8.02 0.59
C THR A 111 -6.81 9.21 1.37
N ASP A 112 -5.97 9.90 2.15
CA ASP A 112 -6.41 11.01 3.00
C ASP A 112 -6.65 12.32 2.21
N GLY A 113 -6.28 12.34 0.92
CA GLY A 113 -6.46 13.46 0.01
C GLY A 113 -5.60 14.69 0.32
N LYS A 114 -4.65 14.59 1.25
CA LYS A 114 -3.81 15.71 1.72
C LYS A 114 -2.33 15.40 1.62
N SER A 115 -1.96 14.15 1.90
CA SER A 115 -0.57 13.76 1.98
C SER A 115 0.01 13.50 0.60
N LYS A 116 1.31 13.78 0.45
CA LYS A 116 2.00 13.70 -0.83
C LYS A 116 2.09 12.24 -1.31
N ASN A 117 1.70 11.99 -2.55
CA ASN A 117 2.02 10.71 -3.20
C ASN A 117 3.53 10.63 -3.45
N LEU A 118 4.15 9.50 -3.14
CA LEU A 118 5.54 9.23 -3.48
C LEU A 118 5.58 8.32 -4.70
N THR A 119 6.37 8.66 -5.72
CA THR A 119 6.47 7.85 -6.94
C THR A 119 7.91 7.77 -7.44
N CYS A 120 8.36 6.54 -7.69
CA CYS A 120 9.69 6.25 -8.21
C CYS A 120 9.62 5.37 -9.46
N THR A 121 9.83 5.99 -10.62
CA THR A 121 9.90 5.34 -11.94
C THR A 121 11.33 5.22 -12.48
N SER A 122 12.34 5.58 -11.68
CA SER A 122 13.75 5.40 -12.00
C SER A 122 14.60 5.28 -10.72
N ALA A 123 15.86 4.86 -10.89
CA ALA A 123 16.83 4.72 -9.81
C ALA A 123 17.23 6.05 -9.12
N THR A 124 17.00 7.19 -9.78
CA THR A 124 17.34 8.53 -9.27
C THR A 124 16.08 9.37 -9.02
N CYS A 125 14.96 8.72 -8.68
CA CYS A 125 13.71 9.45 -8.42
C CYS A 125 13.89 10.45 -7.28
N ALA A 126 13.33 11.65 -7.45
CA ALA A 126 13.43 12.70 -6.43
C ALA A 126 12.72 12.30 -5.12
N ASP A 127 11.70 11.45 -5.20
CA ASP A 127 10.91 11.01 -4.05
C ASP A 127 11.58 9.92 -3.21
N ALA A 128 12.68 9.33 -3.68
CA ALA A 128 13.42 8.34 -2.89
C ALA A 128 13.98 8.96 -1.60
N GLY A 129 13.85 8.25 -0.49
CA GLY A 129 14.30 8.69 0.84
C GLY A 129 13.45 9.81 1.45
N GLN A 130 12.40 10.29 0.76
CA GLN A 130 11.46 11.24 1.34
C GLN A 130 10.47 10.49 2.23
N SER A 131 10.52 10.75 3.53
CA SER A 131 9.53 10.23 4.48
C SER A 131 8.34 11.17 4.57
N GLN A 132 7.13 10.61 4.51
CA GLN A 132 5.86 11.32 4.65
C GLN A 132 5.05 10.71 5.79
N SER A 133 4.14 11.48 6.37
CA SER A 133 3.32 11.06 7.50
C SER A 133 1.86 11.38 7.27
N ILE A 134 0.97 10.46 7.64
CA ILE A 134 -0.48 10.66 7.65
C ILE A 134 -1.04 10.39 9.05
N LYS A 135 -2.25 10.86 9.33
CA LYS A 135 -3.00 10.46 10.53
C LYS A 135 -3.22 8.94 10.49
N HIS A 136 -2.96 8.27 11.61
CA HIS A 136 -3.09 6.83 11.75
C HIS A 136 -4.50 6.31 11.39
N GLY A 137 -4.56 5.07 10.92
CA GLY A 137 -5.79 4.38 10.49
C GLY A 137 -6.11 4.65 9.02
N GLY A 138 -5.14 5.16 8.27
CA GLY A 138 -5.29 5.47 6.87
C GLY A 138 -5.39 4.22 5.98
N LYS A 139 -5.68 4.48 4.71
CA LYS A 139 -5.57 3.48 3.65
C LYS A 139 -4.50 3.94 2.67
N PHE A 140 -3.69 2.99 2.20
CA PHE A 140 -2.65 3.21 1.19
C PHE A 140 -2.95 2.37 -0.05
N TYR A 141 -2.69 2.94 -1.22
CA TYR A 141 -2.44 2.17 -2.44
C TYR A 141 -0.93 2.06 -2.64
N VAL A 142 -0.43 0.84 -2.82
CA VAL A 142 0.94 0.58 -3.27
C VAL A 142 0.85 0.02 -4.68
N ILE A 143 1.35 0.76 -5.65
CA ILE A 143 1.15 0.48 -7.07
C ILE A 143 2.50 0.18 -7.69
N TYR A 144 2.65 -1.04 -8.22
CA TYR A 144 3.84 -1.47 -8.95
C TYR A 144 3.66 -1.22 -10.44
N CYS A 145 4.69 -0.67 -11.08
CA CYS A 145 4.65 -0.13 -12.45
C CYS A 145 3.53 0.90 -12.68
N PRO A 146 3.45 1.96 -11.84
CA PRO A 146 2.43 3.01 -11.95
C PRO A 146 2.52 3.80 -13.27
#